data_AF-A0AAD4C8W8-F1
#
_entry.id   AF-A0AAD4C8W8-F1
#
_cell.length_a   1.000
_cell.length_b   1.000
_cell.length_c   1.000
_cell.angle_alpha   90.00
_cell.angle_beta   90.00
_cell.angle_gamma   90.00
#
_symmetry.space_group_name_H-M   'P 1'
#
loop_
_entity.id
_entity.type
_entity.pdbx_description
1 polymer ?
#
loop_
_entity_poly.entity_id
_entity_poly.type
_entity_poly.pdbx_seq_one_letter_code
_entity_poly.pdbx_strand_id
1 'polypeptide(L)'
;CVTGLTCMHVSERFQRSKSTISKYFRLILDSFSTTTIYTKHVKLPRSGDPVPARILDNPTVYPYFKDAIGTIDGTHIACTPSAADRDATRNRK
;
A
#
# COMPACT_ATOMS: atom_id res chain seq x y z
N CYS A 1 5.27 8.90 -15.35
CA CYS A 1 4.56 9.32 -14.12
C CYS A 1 5.58 9.36 -12.99
N VAL A 2 5.94 10.53 -12.47
CA VAL A 2 6.89 10.65 -11.34
C VAL A 2 6.11 10.33 -10.06
N THR A 3 6.39 9.18 -9.44
CA THR A 3 5.81 8.79 -8.15
C THR A 3 6.81 9.12 -7.03
N GLY A 4 6.34 9.51 -5.85
CA GLY A 4 7.21 9.85 -4.71
C GLY A 4 7.52 11.34 -4.49
N LEU A 5 6.74 12.26 -5.07
CA LEU A 5 6.88 13.70 -4.79
C LEU A 5 6.39 14.05 -3.39
N THR A 6 7.09 14.97 -2.72
CA THR A 6 6.67 15.52 -1.43
C THR A 6 5.38 16.33 -1.60
N CYS A 7 4.62 16.52 -0.50
CA CYS A 7 3.43 17.37 -0.53
C CYS A 7 3.76 18.81 -0.97
N MET A 8 5.01 19.26 -0.79
CA MET A 8 5.54 20.54 -1.28
C MET A 8 5.45 20.64 -2.79
N HIS A 9 6.11 19.72 -3.51
CA HIS A 9 6.14 19.74 -4.97
C HIS A 9 4.73 19.62 -5.56
N VAL A 10 3.87 18.83 -4.92
CA VAL A 10 2.46 18.70 -5.31
C VAL A 10 1.71 20.02 -5.09
N SER A 11 1.91 20.67 -3.94
CA SER A 11 1.28 21.95 -3.62
C SER A 11 1.67 23.06 -4.59
N GLU A 12 2.94 23.12 -4.98
CA GLU A 12 3.46 24.04 -6.00
C GLU A 12 2.87 23.76 -7.37
N ARG A 13 2.85 22.49 -7.79
CA ARG A 13 2.30 22.12 -9.10
C ARG A 13 0.82 22.48 -9.26
N PHE A 14 0.03 22.27 -8.21
CA PHE A 14 -1.41 22.54 -8.24
C PHE A 14 -1.77 23.94 -7.75
N GLN A 15 -0.80 24.74 -7.29
CA GLN A 15 -1.01 26.06 -6.72
C GLN A 15 -2.07 26.05 -5.61
N ARG A 16 -1.97 25.06 -4.71
CA ARG A 16 -2.89 24.87 -3.58
C ARG A 16 -2.11 24.76 -2.27
N SER A 17 -2.78 25.02 -1.15
CA SER A 17 -2.17 24.81 0.15
C SER A 17 -1.90 23.33 0.42
N LYS A 18 -0.87 23.02 1.22
CA LYS A 18 -0.54 21.65 1.64
C LYS A 18 -1.73 20.97 2.32
N SER A 19 -2.50 21.71 3.12
CA SER A 19 -3.74 21.22 3.75
C SER A 19 -4.76 20.75 2.71
N THR A 20 -4.94 21.49 1.62
CA THR A 20 -5.82 21.11 0.50
C THR A 20 -5.32 19.82 -0.15
N ILE A 21 -4.02 19.73 -0.44
CA ILE A 21 -3.41 18.51 -1.01
C ILE A 21 -3.65 17.31 -0.09
N SER A 22 -3.38 17.44 1.21
CA SER A 22 -3.59 16.37 2.18
C SER A 22 -5.06 15.96 2.30
N LYS A 23 -6.00 16.92 2.26
CA LYS A 23 -7.44 16.65 2.28
C LYS A 23 -7.86 15.80 1.09
N TYR A 24 -7.48 16.20 -0.12
CA TYR A 24 -7.84 15.46 -1.34
C TYR A 24 -7.14 14.11 -1.42
N PHE A 25 -5.88 14.03 -1.01
CA PHE A 25 -5.19 12.74 -0.92
C PHE A 25 -5.94 11.77 -0.01
N ARG A 26 -6.42 12.25 1.16
CA ARG A 26 -7.22 11.43 2.08
C ARG A 26 -8.55 11.00 1.47
N LEU A 27 -9.27 11.90 0.80
CA LEU A 27 -10.53 11.58 0.13
C LEU A 27 -10.36 10.54 -0.98
N ILE A 28 -9.29 10.67 -1.76
CA ILE A 28 -8.97 9.72 -2.82
C ILE A 28 -8.61 8.36 -2.22
N LEU A 29 -7.76 8.33 -1.20
CA LEU A 29 -7.42 7.09 -0.48
C LEU A 29 -8.67 6.42 0.05
N ASP A 30 -9.54 7.15 0.75
CA ASP A 30 -10.80 6.62 1.28
C ASP A 30 -11.68 6.05 0.17
N SER A 31 -11.81 6.77 -0.94
CA SER A 31 -12.57 6.31 -2.12
C SER A 31 -12.03 4.97 -2.65
N PHE A 32 -10.71 4.84 -2.82
CA PHE A 32 -10.08 3.59 -3.27
C PHE A 32 -10.14 2.46 -2.23
N SER A 33 -10.28 2.81 -0.95
CA SER A 33 -10.43 1.86 0.15
C SER A 33 -11.85 1.33 0.30
N THR A 34 -12.83 1.95 -0.36
CA THR A 34 -14.20 1.46 -0.33
C THR A 34 -14.26 0.03 -0.83
N THR A 35 -15.08 -0.80 -0.19
CA THR A 35 -15.19 -2.23 -0.48
C THR A 35 -15.45 -2.49 -1.96
N THR A 36 -16.29 -1.67 -2.60
CA THR A 36 -16.65 -1.81 -4.02
C THR A 36 -15.46 -1.69 -4.96
N ILE A 37 -14.55 -0.74 -4.70
CA ILE A 37 -13.36 -0.55 -5.53
C ILE A 37 -12.31 -1.58 -5.15
N TYR A 38 -12.09 -1.74 -3.84
CA TYR A 38 -11.07 -2.64 -3.33
C TYR A 38 -11.29 -4.09 -3.77
N THR A 39 -12.47 -4.67 -3.55
CA THR A 39 -12.72 -6.09 -3.90
C THR A 39 -12.78 -6.33 -5.40
N LYS A 40 -13.17 -5.32 -6.18
CA LYS A 40 -13.23 -5.42 -7.65
C LYS A 40 -11.84 -5.41 -8.28
N HIS A 41 -10.93 -4.62 -7.75
CA HIS A 41 -9.64 -4.34 -8.40
C HIS A 41 -8.44 -4.98 -7.69
N VAL A 42 -8.52 -5.24 -6.39
CA VAL A 42 -7.45 -5.89 -5.62
C VAL A 42 -7.77 -7.38 -5.48
N LYS A 43 -6.93 -8.23 -6.07
CA LYS A 43 -7.00 -9.68 -5.93
C LYS A 43 -5.69 -10.17 -5.33
N LEU A 44 -5.79 -10.94 -4.25
CA LEU A 44 -4.64 -11.56 -3.63
C LEU A 44 -4.23 -12.79 -4.47
N PRO A 45 -2.93 -13.04 -4.64
CA PRO A 45 -2.45 -14.27 -5.24
C PRO A 45 -2.82 -15.46 -4.34
N ARG A 46 -3.18 -16.58 -4.96
CA ARG A 46 -3.38 -17.86 -4.28
C ARG A 46 -2.04 -18.56 -4.07
N SER A 47 -1.99 -19.49 -3.13
CA SER A 47 -0.76 -20.24 -2.78
C SER A 47 -0.12 -21.02 -3.96
N GLY A 48 -0.80 -21.16 -5.10
CA GLY A 48 -0.28 -21.82 -6.30
C GLY A 48 -0.14 -20.90 -7.51
N ASP A 49 -0.37 -19.59 -7.36
CA ASP A 49 -0.22 -18.66 -8.48
C ASP A 49 1.29 -18.50 -8.81
N PRO A 50 1.66 -18.52 -10.11
CA PRO A 50 3.05 -18.41 -10.50
C PRO A 50 3.59 -17.02 -10.15
N VAL A 51 4.84 -16.99 -9.67
CA VAL A 51 5.56 -15.73 -9.45
C VAL A 51 5.68 -15.00 -10.80
N PRO A 52 5.36 -13.69 -10.88
CA PRO A 52 5.48 -12.94 -12.12
C PRO A 52 6.92 -12.96 -12.66
N ALA A 53 7.07 -13.08 -13.98
CA ALA A 53 8.37 -13.13 -14.68
C ALA A 53 9.30 -11.98 -14.29
N ARG A 54 8.76 -10.77 -14.07
CA ARG A 54 9.54 -9.61 -13.60
C ARG A 54 10.31 -9.83 -12.29
N ILE A 55 9.81 -10.71 -11.42
CA ILE A 55 10.46 -11.08 -10.16
C ILE A 55 11.38 -12.28 -10.39
N LEU A 56 10.92 -13.31 -11.11
CA LEU A 56 11.70 -14.51 -11.42
C LEU A 56 12.98 -14.19 -12.21
N ASP A 57 12.86 -13.35 -13.23
CA ASP A 57 13.93 -13.05 -14.19
C ASP A 57 14.94 -12.03 -13.64
N ASN A 58 14.67 -11.44 -12.48
CA ASN A 58 15.54 -10.47 -11.85
C ASN A 58 16.36 -11.12 -10.72
N PRO A 59 17.62 -11.50 -10.95
CA PRO A 59 18.43 -12.21 -9.95
C PRO A 59 18.75 -11.35 -8.72
N THR A 60 18.65 -10.02 -8.81
CA THR A 60 18.81 -9.13 -7.66
C THR A 60 17.58 -9.11 -6.77
N VAL A 61 16.39 -9.36 -7.33
CA VAL A 61 15.11 -9.25 -6.60
C VAL A 61 14.62 -10.63 -6.16
N TYR A 62 14.75 -11.64 -7.01
CA TYR A 62 14.25 -12.99 -6.77
C TYR A 62 14.62 -13.60 -5.40
N PRO A 63 15.87 -13.48 -4.89
CA PRO A 63 16.24 -14.05 -3.59
C PRO A 63 15.41 -13.54 -2.42
N TYR A 64 14.89 -12.31 -2.52
CA TYR A 64 14.06 -11.69 -1.48
C TYR A 64 12.59 -12.12 -1.56
N PHE A 65 12.13 -12.64 -2.70
CA PHE A 65 10.72 -12.93 -2.98
C PHE A 65 10.44 -14.41 -3.32
N LYS A 66 11.46 -15.28 -3.37
CA LYS A 66 11.34 -16.69 -3.76
C LYS A 66 10.32 -17.50 -2.94
N ASP A 67 10.06 -17.09 -1.70
CA ASP A 67 9.10 -17.73 -0.78
C ASP A 67 8.00 -16.75 -0.31
N ALA A 68 7.83 -15.61 -0.99
CA ALA A 68 6.86 -14.59 -0.61
C ALA A 68 5.45 -15.01 -1.03
N ILE A 69 4.63 -15.45 -0.08
CA ILE A 69 3.20 -15.78 -0.28
C ILE A 69 2.33 -14.50 -0.27
N GLY A 70 2.91 -13.37 0.16
CA GLY A 70 2.30 -12.05 0.23
C GLY A 70 3.18 -11.08 1.03
N THR A 71 2.91 -9.79 0.95
CA THR A 71 3.61 -8.78 1.76
C THR A 71 3.24 -8.94 3.23
N ILE A 72 4.22 -9.24 4.09
CA ILE A 72 4.05 -9.32 5.56
C ILE A 72 3.53 -8.00 6.14
N ASP A 73 3.92 -6.89 5.54
CA ASP A 73 3.54 -5.54 5.98
C ASP A 73 2.38 -4.97 5.17
N GLY A 74 1.41 -5.84 4.84
CA GLY A 74 0.22 -5.55 4.05
C GLY A 74 -0.55 -4.36 4.57
N THR A 75 -0.14 -3.14 4.23
CA THR A 75 -0.97 -1.96 4.43
C THR A 75 -1.90 -1.84 3.24
N HIS A 76 -2.81 -2.81 3.16
CA HIS A 76 -4.05 -2.70 2.41
C HIS A 76 -5.17 -2.41 3.43
N ILE A 77 -5.14 -1.19 4.01
CA ILE A 77 -6.20 -0.43 4.74
C ILE A 77 -7.32 -1.30 5.39
N ALA A 78 -7.53 -1.44 6.70
CA ALA A 78 -7.14 -0.65 7.88
C ALA A 78 -6.62 -1.57 9.02
N CYS A 79 -5.47 -1.21 9.58
CA CYS A 79 -4.92 -1.88 10.77
C CYS A 79 -5.42 -1.15 12.03
N THR A 80 -6.70 -1.31 12.36
CA THR A 80 -7.15 -1.11 13.75
C THR A 80 -7.34 -2.47 14.38
N PRO A 81 -6.33 -3.00 15.09
CA PRO A 81 -6.50 -4.20 15.88
C PRO A 81 -7.65 -4.00 16.87
N SER A 82 -8.34 -5.10 17.20
CA SER A 82 -9.39 -5.11 18.22
C SER A 82 -8.84 -4.51 19.53
N ALA A 83 -9.69 -4.02 20.42
CA ALA A 83 -9.22 -3.42 21.67
C ALA A 83 -8.31 -4.35 22.48
N ALA A 84 -8.52 -5.67 22.36
CA ALA A 84 -7.71 -6.70 23.01
C ALA A 84 -6.31 -6.89 22.37
N ASP A 85 -6.19 -6.68 21.05
CA ASP A 85 -4.95 -6.98 20.31
C ASP A 85 -4.01 -5.76 20.17
N ARG A 86 -4.40 -4.60 20.71
CA ARG A 86 -3.65 -3.34 20.61
C ARG A 86 -2.31 -3.36 21.35
N ASP A 87 -2.25 -4.02 22.50
CA ASP A 87 -1.00 -4.08 23.29
C ASP A 87 0.04 -4.97 22.62
N ALA A 88 -0.40 -6.06 21.97
CA ALA A 88 0.49 -6.98 21.25
C ALA A 88 1.01 -6.42 19.92
N THR A 89 0.28 -5.48 19.32
CA THR A 89 0.63 -4.85 18.03
C THR A 89 1.40 -3.53 18.19
N ARG A 90 1.64 -3.09 19.43
CA ARG A 90 2.45 -1.90 19.71
C ARG A 90 3.94 -2.23 19.64
N ASN A 91 4.47 -2.12 18.42
CA ASN A 91 5.86 -1.98 18.03
C ASN A 91 6.93 -2.40 19.07
N ARG A 92 7.59 -3.53 18.82
CA ARG A 92 8.86 -3.90 19.45
C ARG A 92 9.97 -3.15 18.72
N LYS A 93 10.59 -2.19 19.42
CA LYS A 93 11.83 -1.49 19.00
C LYS A 93 12.93 -2.48 18.62
#